data_AF-A0A524F273-F1
#
_entry.id   AF-A0A524F273-F1
#
_cell.length_a   1.000
_cell.length_b   1.000
_cell.length_c   1.000
_cell.angle_alpha   90.00
_cell.angle_beta   90.00
_cell.angle_gamma   90.00
#
_symmetry.space_group_name_H-M   'P 1'
#
loop_
_entity.id
_entity.type
_entity.pdbx_description
1 polymer ?
#
loop_
_entity_poly.entity_id
_entity_poly.type
_entity_poly.pdbx_seq_one_letter_code
_entity_poly.pdbx_strand_id
1 'polypeptide(L)'
;MKEENNSKEEIFFEDIIKKTKSGITFPKSLREELFGENPDIFFKLTVPQEKDKIILEIVSEEQAKLLSDKLKKQKPQVSRSKKQETKSIEKKPVSMEPNWGEYFVYDFKNQEKVQPILESAFYKFAEKPSNLKDAMGRVKYTLISFLSSTKTDNAKLYFSIIKFLVDVIEKFNQPNLIDWIFEKIIPNIKSKYLYELALLEMVDISLRIKRFEKAETYIFYVLKNIDDYPKSEQYNIMNSFKQLVKTILKVEKTHEIERSSKIDILLKEKLLEYGQEAEDIDYKIQIVEFLEDLNYIELAYKLAKDIQVNLPSESVRIEEVRKIVRRLHSAPITEQKDVM
;
A
#
# COMPACT_ATOMS: atom_id res chain seq x y z
N MET A 1 45.84 40.66 -1.20
CA MET A 1 45.16 41.80 -1.86
C MET A 1 44.90 41.42 -3.31
N LYS A 2 43.67 41.74 -3.76
CA LYS A 2 43.04 41.46 -5.08
C LYS A 2 42.50 40.04 -5.22
N GLU A 3 41.21 39.79 -5.41
CA GLU A 3 40.03 40.65 -5.51
C GLU A 3 38.83 39.70 -5.24
N GLU A 4 38.07 39.94 -4.17
CA GLU A 4 36.81 39.23 -3.91
C GLU A 4 35.78 39.70 -4.94
N ASN A 5 35.65 38.97 -6.04
CA ASN A 5 34.54 39.16 -6.96
C ASN A 5 33.27 38.54 -6.38
N ASN A 6 32.51 39.42 -5.72
CA ASN A 6 31.08 39.29 -5.42
C ASN A 6 30.29 39.06 -6.72
N SER A 7 30.30 37.85 -7.27
CA SER A 7 29.25 37.42 -8.20
C SER A 7 28.06 36.95 -7.37
N LYS A 8 27.07 37.84 -7.21
CA LYS A 8 25.72 37.42 -6.81
C LYS A 8 25.19 36.49 -7.92
N GLU A 9 25.44 35.19 -7.82
CA GLU A 9 24.75 34.20 -8.64
C GLU A 9 23.24 34.39 -8.37
N GLU A 10 22.47 34.78 -9.38
CA GLU A 10 21.03 34.97 -9.24
C GLU A 10 20.38 33.62 -8.90
N ILE A 11 19.64 33.60 -7.78
CA ILE A 11 19.10 32.37 -7.20
C ILE A 11 17.71 32.11 -7.77
N PHE A 12 17.52 30.95 -8.43
CA PHE A 12 16.20 30.53 -8.91
C PHE A 12 15.36 29.93 -7.80
N PHE A 13 15.98 29.21 -6.86
CA PHE A 13 15.27 28.61 -5.75
C PHE A 13 16.16 28.54 -4.50
N GLU A 14 15.59 28.92 -3.36
CA GLU A 14 16.21 28.84 -2.05
C GLU A 14 15.19 28.32 -1.03
N ASP A 15 15.53 27.24 -0.32
CA ASP A 15 14.69 26.71 0.76
C ASP A 15 15.55 26.07 1.86
N ILE A 16 14.95 25.87 3.03
CA ILE A 16 15.60 25.21 4.16
C ILE A 16 14.87 23.93 4.47
N ILE A 17 15.57 22.82 4.25
CA ILE A 17 15.02 21.49 4.40
C ILE A 17 15.76 20.73 5.49
N LYS A 18 15.00 20.02 6.33
CA LYS A 18 15.59 19.07 7.28
C LYS A 18 16.14 17.88 6.49
N LYS A 19 17.28 17.34 6.90
CA LYS A 19 17.91 16.17 6.25
C LYS A 19 16.91 15.03 5.99
N THR A 20 16.07 14.71 6.97
CA THR A 20 15.04 13.65 6.88
C THR A 20 13.97 13.90 5.83
N LYS A 21 13.78 15.14 5.37
CA LYS A 21 12.80 15.52 4.36
C LYS A 21 13.40 15.81 2.97
N SER A 22 14.73 15.68 2.83
CA SER A 22 15.42 15.99 1.58
C SER A 22 15.28 14.90 0.50
N GLY A 23 14.98 13.65 0.88
CA GLY A 23 14.96 12.51 -0.04
C GLY A 23 16.35 12.09 -0.55
N ILE A 24 17.42 12.77 -0.13
CA ILE A 24 18.79 12.51 -0.57
C ILE A 24 19.43 11.47 0.36
N THR A 25 19.92 10.37 -0.24
CA THR A 25 20.61 9.30 0.49
C THR A 25 22.12 9.42 0.31
N PHE A 26 22.84 9.70 1.41
CA PHE A 26 24.30 9.72 1.41
C PHE A 26 24.89 8.32 1.67
N PRO A 27 26.01 7.94 1.02
CA PRO A 27 26.77 6.74 1.34
C PRO A 27 27.16 6.69 2.83
N LYS A 28 27.30 5.48 3.39
CA LYS A 28 27.52 5.27 4.83
C LYS A 28 28.79 5.99 5.35
N SER A 29 29.90 5.88 4.62
CA SER A 29 31.17 6.53 4.95
C SER A 29 31.03 8.05 5.05
N LEU A 30 30.43 8.67 4.04
CA LEU A 30 30.21 10.12 3.99
C LEU A 30 29.19 10.58 5.05
N ARG A 31 28.22 9.73 5.39
CA ARG A 31 27.20 10.03 6.39
C ARG A 31 27.78 10.08 7.81
N GLU A 32 28.66 9.14 8.13
CA GLU A 32 29.33 9.08 9.43
C GLU A 32 30.28 10.26 9.60
N GLU A 33 31.03 10.61 8.55
CA GLU A 33 31.98 11.72 8.54
C GLU A 33 31.30 13.10 8.62
N LEU A 34 30.23 13.33 7.85
CA LEU A 34 29.58 14.65 7.80
C LEU A 34 28.57 14.90 8.94
N PHE A 35 28.00 13.85 9.52
CA PHE A 35 26.79 14.01 10.36
C PHE A 35 26.88 13.36 11.75
N GLY A 36 27.88 12.50 12.02
CA GLY A 36 28.05 11.84 13.32
C GLY A 36 26.76 11.21 13.88
N GLU A 37 26.61 11.22 15.21
CA GLU A 37 25.41 10.75 15.91
C GLU A 37 24.30 11.81 16.07
N ASN A 38 24.44 12.98 15.43
CA ASN A 38 23.52 14.10 15.65
C ASN A 38 22.25 13.97 14.76
N PRO A 39 21.03 13.92 15.34
CA PRO A 39 19.82 13.63 14.57
C PRO A 39 19.24 14.83 13.80
N ASP A 40 19.60 16.06 14.17
CA ASP A 40 18.92 17.27 13.68
C ASP A 40 19.83 18.18 12.84
N ILE A 41 19.95 17.83 11.55
CA ILE A 41 20.70 18.60 10.56
C ILE A 41 19.74 19.26 9.55
N PHE A 42 19.99 20.54 9.26
CA PHE A 42 19.27 21.33 8.27
C PHE A 42 20.18 21.66 7.11
N PHE A 43 19.63 21.64 5.90
CA PHE A 43 20.30 22.08 4.69
C PHE A 43 19.62 23.34 4.19
N LYS A 44 20.44 24.33 3.86
CA LYS A 44 20.06 25.40 2.95
C LYS A 44 20.27 24.87 1.54
N LEU A 45 19.17 24.67 0.83
CA LEU A 45 19.16 24.23 -0.56
C LEU A 45 19.10 25.45 -1.46
N THR A 46 20.09 25.60 -2.33
CA THR A 46 20.15 26.68 -3.31
C THR A 46 20.29 26.09 -4.72
N VAL A 47 19.44 26.56 -5.63
CA VAL A 47 19.51 26.25 -7.06
C VAL A 47 19.78 27.56 -7.81
N PRO A 48 20.96 27.69 -8.45
CA PRO A 48 21.25 28.83 -9.31
C PRO A 48 20.29 28.89 -10.51
N GLN A 49 20.17 30.07 -11.12
CA GLN A 49 19.30 30.28 -12.28
C GLN A 49 19.64 29.42 -13.50
N GLU A 50 20.90 29.04 -13.66
CA GLU A 50 21.36 28.14 -14.72
C GLU A 50 20.91 26.68 -14.50
N LYS A 51 20.47 26.32 -13.29
CA LYS A 51 19.96 24.98 -12.89
C LYS A 51 20.93 23.83 -13.19
N ASP A 52 22.21 24.12 -13.22
CA ASP A 52 23.33 23.21 -13.51
C ASP A 52 23.77 22.40 -12.29
N LYS A 53 23.56 22.94 -11.08
CA LYS A 53 23.96 22.33 -9.81
C LYS A 53 22.92 22.56 -8.70
N ILE A 54 22.92 21.68 -7.70
CA ILE A 54 22.19 21.86 -6.44
C ILE A 54 23.23 22.04 -5.34
N ILE A 55 23.17 23.15 -4.63
CA ILE A 55 24.07 23.47 -3.53
C ILE A 55 23.34 23.18 -2.22
N LEU A 56 23.94 22.34 -1.37
CA LEU A 56 23.44 22.01 -0.03
C LEU A 56 24.44 22.49 1.01
N GLU A 57 24.11 23.58 1.70
CA GLU A 57 24.92 24.08 2.81
C GLU A 57 24.36 23.57 4.14
N ILE A 58 25.21 22.94 4.95
CA ILE A 58 24.82 22.50 6.31
C ILE A 58 24.68 23.73 7.19
N VAL A 59 23.51 23.90 7.79
CA VAL A 59 23.22 25.01 8.70
C VAL A 59 22.75 24.50 10.06
N SER A 60 23.12 25.20 11.12
CA SER A 60 22.66 24.92 12.48
C SER A 60 21.16 25.24 12.62
N GLU A 61 20.49 24.68 13.64
CA GLU A 61 19.06 24.92 13.89
C GLU A 61 18.75 26.41 14.11
N GLU A 62 19.63 27.14 14.79
CA GLU A 62 19.47 28.58 15.03
C GLU A 62 19.56 29.38 13.72
N GLN A 63 20.50 29.03 12.84
CA GLN A 63 20.63 29.64 11.51
C GLN A 63 19.47 29.26 10.59
N ALA A 64 18.97 28.03 10.67
CA ALA A 64 17.81 27.55 9.92
C ALA A 64 16.54 28.35 10.26
N LYS A 65 16.30 28.65 11.54
CA LYS A 65 15.18 29.50 11.98
C LYS A 65 15.32 30.93 11.44
N LEU A 66 16.50 31.53 11.58
CA LEU A 66 16.76 32.91 11.11
C LEU A 66 16.62 33.05 9.59
N LEU A 67 17.11 32.08 8.81
CA LEU A 67 17.05 32.09 7.35
C LEU A 67 15.63 31.76 6.84
N SER A 68 14.90 30.85 7.52
CA SER A 68 13.50 30.55 7.17
C SER A 68 12.61 31.78 7.35
N ASP A 69 12.83 32.55 8.42
CA ASP A 69 12.09 33.77 8.68
C ASP A 69 12.43 34.91 7.70
N LYS A 70 13.67 34.95 7.18
CA LYS A 70 14.05 35.86 6.09
C LYS A 70 13.39 35.48 4.76
N LEU A 71 13.38 34.19 4.40
CA LEU A 71 12.75 33.68 3.17
C LEU A 71 11.23 33.86 3.16
N LYS A 72 10.56 33.76 4.32
CA LYS A 72 9.13 34.07 4.46
C LYS A 72 8.81 35.55 4.28
N LYS A 73 9.74 36.46 4.59
CA LYS A 73 9.56 37.91 4.44
C LYS A 73 9.81 38.43 3.01
N GLN A 74 10.46 37.66 2.14
CA GLN A 74 10.77 38.05 0.75
C GLN A 74 9.76 37.59 -0.31
N LYS A 75 8.79 36.72 0.02
CA LYS A 75 7.72 36.35 -0.94
C LYS A 75 6.71 37.50 -1.08
N PRO A 76 6.48 38.05 -2.30
CA PRO A 76 5.45 39.06 -2.51
C PRO A 76 4.05 38.54 -2.16
N GLN A 77 3.27 39.37 -1.48
CA GLN A 77 1.83 39.17 -1.24
C GLN A 77 1.09 38.97 -2.56
N VAL A 78 0.60 37.75 -2.81
CA VAL A 78 -0.58 37.56 -3.65
C VAL A 78 -1.79 37.74 -2.74
N SER A 79 -2.63 38.68 -3.13
CA SER A 79 -3.78 39.24 -2.41
C SER A 79 -4.69 38.19 -1.78
N ARG A 80 -4.87 38.31 -0.46
CA ARG A 80 -5.96 37.69 0.31
C ARG A 80 -7.29 38.33 -0.05
N SER A 81 -8.22 37.57 -0.60
CA SER A 81 -9.66 37.82 -0.42
C SER A 81 -10.21 36.86 0.65
N LYS A 82 -10.56 37.48 1.79
CA LYS A 82 -11.46 37.09 2.88
C LYS A 82 -11.53 35.62 3.37
N LYS A 83 -11.14 35.47 4.65
CA LYS A 83 -11.44 34.36 5.56
C LYS A 83 -12.94 33.98 5.52
N GLN A 84 -13.21 32.69 5.44
CA GLN A 84 -14.30 32.05 6.17
C GLN A 84 -13.78 30.74 6.79
N GLU A 85 -13.87 30.71 8.12
CA GLU A 85 -14.18 29.58 8.99
C GLU A 85 -13.62 28.19 8.69
N THR A 86 -12.81 27.71 9.64
CA THR A 86 -12.57 26.31 9.95
C THR A 86 -13.84 25.45 9.79
N LYS A 87 -13.87 24.66 8.72
CA LYS A 87 -14.69 23.46 8.60
C LYS A 87 -13.79 22.30 8.20
N SER A 88 -14.05 21.17 8.85
CA SER A 88 -13.77 19.78 8.49
C SER A 88 -12.75 19.52 7.38
N ILE A 89 -11.80 18.64 7.67
CA ILE A 89 -10.95 17.95 6.69
C ILE A 89 -11.83 17.41 5.55
N GLU A 90 -11.98 18.18 4.49
CA GLU A 90 -12.53 17.72 3.23
C GLU A 90 -11.44 16.91 2.54
N LYS A 91 -11.80 15.69 2.16
CA LYS A 91 -11.02 14.80 1.31
C LYS A 91 -10.46 15.62 0.14
N LYS A 92 -9.15 15.59 -0.06
CA LYS A 92 -8.52 16.12 -1.29
C LYS A 92 -9.34 15.63 -2.50
N PRO A 93 -9.69 16.51 -3.45
CA PRO A 93 -10.32 16.05 -4.69
C PRO A 93 -9.38 15.03 -5.33
N VAL A 94 -9.95 13.90 -5.74
CA VAL A 94 -9.28 12.85 -6.51
C VAL A 94 -8.53 13.53 -7.64
N SER A 95 -7.19 13.48 -7.65
CA SER A 95 -6.43 14.06 -8.75
C SER A 95 -6.86 13.33 -10.02
N MET A 96 -7.29 14.07 -11.04
CA MET A 96 -7.58 13.54 -12.38
C MET A 96 -6.29 13.20 -13.14
N GLU A 97 -5.22 12.88 -12.42
CA GLU A 97 -3.92 12.53 -12.97
C GLU A 97 -3.59 11.07 -12.63
N PRO A 98 -2.83 10.38 -13.48
CA PRO A 98 -2.37 9.03 -13.19
C PRO A 98 -1.36 9.00 -12.03
N ASN A 99 -1.47 8.01 -11.14
CA ASN A 99 -0.57 7.82 -10.00
C ASN A 99 0.53 6.79 -10.32
N TRP A 100 1.55 7.21 -11.08
CA TRP A 100 2.61 6.32 -11.55
C TRP A 100 3.37 5.60 -10.44
N GLY A 101 3.57 6.25 -9.28
CA GLY A 101 4.24 5.64 -8.14
C GLY A 101 3.48 4.45 -7.54
N GLU A 102 2.15 4.42 -7.68
CA GLU A 102 1.33 3.29 -7.24
C GLU A 102 1.09 2.25 -8.33
N TYR A 103 1.30 2.61 -9.61
CA TYR A 103 1.18 1.64 -10.70
C TYR A 103 2.48 0.85 -10.90
N PHE A 104 3.62 1.54 -10.89
CA PHE A 104 4.93 0.95 -11.13
C PHE A 104 5.67 0.70 -9.81
N VAL A 105 5.07 -0.15 -8.97
CA VAL A 105 5.67 -0.57 -7.69
C VAL A 105 6.92 -1.44 -7.91
N TYR A 106 6.99 -2.14 -9.05
CA TYR A 106 8.10 -3.00 -9.42
C TYR A 106 8.64 -2.64 -10.79
N ASP A 107 9.94 -2.36 -10.88
CA ASP A 107 10.59 -2.04 -12.14
C ASP A 107 10.58 -3.22 -13.12
N PHE A 108 10.22 -2.93 -14.38
CA PHE A 108 10.24 -3.88 -15.49
C PHE A 108 10.80 -3.25 -16.78
N LYS A 109 11.32 -4.09 -17.68
CA LYS A 109 12.18 -3.67 -18.81
C LYS A 109 11.59 -2.59 -19.72
N ASN A 110 10.28 -2.61 -19.96
CA ASN A 110 9.61 -1.74 -20.93
C ASN A 110 8.85 -0.58 -20.29
N GLN A 111 9.06 -0.30 -19.00
CA GLN A 111 8.26 0.66 -18.22
C GLN A 111 8.19 2.05 -18.85
N GLU A 112 9.32 2.63 -19.27
CA GLU A 112 9.39 3.96 -19.90
C GLU A 112 8.56 4.06 -21.19
N LYS A 113 8.41 2.94 -21.92
CA LYS A 113 7.60 2.89 -23.16
C LYS A 113 6.12 2.65 -22.87
N VAL A 114 5.83 1.90 -21.80
CA VAL A 114 4.47 1.59 -21.36
C VAL A 114 3.78 2.80 -20.74
N GLN A 115 4.51 3.59 -19.94
CA GLN A 115 3.99 4.76 -19.24
C GLN A 115 3.19 5.73 -20.15
N PRO A 116 3.74 6.29 -21.25
CA PRO A 116 3.01 7.24 -22.08
C PRO A 116 1.77 6.62 -22.77
N ILE A 117 1.77 5.30 -23.03
CA ILE A 117 0.63 4.61 -23.63
C ILE A 117 -0.51 4.49 -22.62
N LEU A 118 -0.20 4.09 -21.38
CA LEU A 118 -1.17 4.03 -20.29
C LEU A 118 -1.66 5.43 -19.90
N GLU A 119 -0.80 6.45 -19.96
CA GLU A 119 -1.18 7.84 -19.72
C GLU A 119 -2.22 8.29 -20.73
N SER A 120 -1.96 8.02 -22.01
CA SER A 120 -2.91 8.33 -23.06
C SER A 120 -4.21 7.52 -22.90
N ALA A 121 -4.14 6.26 -22.46
CA ALA A 121 -5.32 5.45 -22.16
C ALA A 121 -6.14 6.03 -20.99
N PHE A 122 -5.47 6.52 -19.95
CA PHE A 122 -6.10 7.15 -18.78
C PHE A 122 -6.96 8.34 -19.19
N TYR A 123 -6.40 9.25 -19.98
CA TYR A 123 -7.16 10.41 -20.45
C TYR A 123 -8.30 10.02 -21.40
N LYS A 124 -8.18 8.91 -22.15
CA LYS A 124 -9.29 8.36 -22.94
C LYS A 124 -10.44 7.80 -22.08
N PHE A 125 -10.14 7.26 -20.90
CA PHE A 125 -11.18 6.92 -19.92
C PHE A 125 -11.86 8.16 -19.31
N ALA A 126 -11.11 9.26 -19.17
CA ALA A 126 -11.62 10.52 -18.63
C ALA A 126 -12.50 11.32 -19.61
N GLU A 127 -12.50 11.00 -20.91
CA GLU A 127 -13.33 11.66 -21.92
C GLU A 127 -14.82 11.58 -21.59
N LYS A 128 -15.61 12.58 -22.05
CA LYS A 128 -17.06 12.62 -21.90
C LYS A 128 -17.72 12.78 -23.29
N PRO A 129 -18.34 11.73 -23.87
CA PRO A 129 -18.46 10.36 -23.34
C PRO A 129 -17.12 9.60 -23.36
N SER A 130 -16.99 8.59 -22.51
CA SER A 130 -15.73 7.84 -22.38
C SER A 130 -15.44 7.02 -23.64
N ASN A 131 -14.20 7.10 -24.14
CA ASN A 131 -13.78 6.33 -25.30
C ASN A 131 -13.18 4.98 -24.88
N LEU A 132 -14.05 4.13 -24.32
CA LEU A 132 -13.66 2.83 -23.76
C LEU A 132 -12.94 1.93 -24.79
N LYS A 133 -13.34 2.01 -26.06
CA LYS A 133 -12.76 1.19 -27.13
C LYS A 133 -11.30 1.57 -27.38
N ASP A 134 -10.99 2.85 -27.52
CA ASP A 134 -9.61 3.30 -27.72
C ASP A 134 -8.78 3.11 -26.44
N ALA A 135 -9.33 3.47 -25.27
CA ALA A 135 -8.67 3.31 -23.98
C ALA A 135 -8.25 1.84 -23.73
N MET A 136 -9.20 0.90 -23.86
CA MET A 136 -8.89 -0.53 -23.72
C MET A 136 -8.03 -1.06 -24.87
N GLY A 137 -8.14 -0.48 -26.07
CA GLY A 137 -7.25 -0.81 -27.20
C GLY A 137 -5.78 -0.58 -26.86
N ARG A 138 -5.47 0.55 -26.22
CA ARG A 138 -4.12 0.90 -25.74
C ARG A 138 -3.64 -0.02 -24.61
N VAL A 139 -4.51 -0.35 -23.66
CA VAL A 139 -4.19 -1.31 -22.60
C VAL A 139 -3.86 -2.69 -23.18
N LYS A 140 -4.69 -3.18 -24.12
CA LYS A 140 -4.46 -4.47 -24.80
C LYS A 140 -3.19 -4.45 -25.64
N TYR A 141 -2.96 -3.38 -26.39
CA TYR A 141 -1.73 -3.18 -27.15
C TYR A 141 -0.50 -3.27 -26.23
N THR A 142 -0.59 -2.67 -25.04
CA THR A 142 0.49 -2.71 -24.05
C THR A 142 0.77 -4.15 -23.59
N LEU A 143 -0.28 -4.90 -23.24
CA LEU A 143 -0.20 -6.28 -22.78
C LEU A 143 0.32 -7.27 -23.83
N ILE A 144 0.22 -6.95 -25.12
CA ILE A 144 0.68 -7.82 -26.20
C ILE A 144 2.09 -7.43 -26.66
N SER A 145 2.34 -6.13 -26.83
CA SER A 145 3.53 -5.63 -27.51
C SER A 145 4.75 -5.50 -26.62
N PHE A 146 4.56 -5.43 -25.30
CA PHE A 146 5.65 -5.19 -24.34
C PHE A 146 5.94 -6.37 -23.42
N LEU A 147 5.39 -7.55 -23.72
CA LEU A 147 5.83 -8.78 -23.09
C LEU A 147 7.29 -9.06 -23.46
N SER A 148 8.06 -9.47 -22.47
CA SER A 148 9.42 -9.94 -22.62
C SER A 148 9.45 -11.48 -22.68
N SER A 149 10.64 -12.03 -22.95
CA SER A 149 10.91 -13.47 -22.79
C SER A 149 10.90 -13.93 -21.33
N THR A 150 10.95 -13.00 -20.38
CA THR A 150 11.16 -13.30 -18.95
C THR A 150 9.83 -13.28 -18.21
N LYS A 151 9.44 -14.45 -17.66
CA LYS A 151 8.16 -14.63 -16.96
C LYS A 151 7.98 -13.66 -15.77
N THR A 152 9.05 -13.37 -15.04
CA THR A 152 9.01 -12.46 -13.88
C THR A 152 8.80 -11.00 -14.30
N ASP A 153 9.46 -10.55 -15.35
CA ASP A 153 9.27 -9.21 -15.93
C ASP A 153 7.83 -9.04 -16.44
N ASN A 154 7.28 -10.05 -17.11
CA ASN A 154 5.90 -10.05 -17.57
C ASN A 154 4.89 -9.99 -16.41
N ALA A 155 5.15 -10.71 -15.31
CA ALA A 155 4.31 -10.67 -14.12
C ALA A 155 4.25 -9.25 -13.51
N LYS A 156 5.37 -8.52 -13.51
CA LYS A 156 5.41 -7.12 -13.05
C LYS A 156 4.63 -6.18 -13.96
N LEU A 157 4.73 -6.35 -15.28
CA LEU A 157 3.92 -5.61 -16.25
C LEU A 157 2.42 -5.86 -16.03
N TYR A 158 2.02 -7.13 -15.91
CA TYR A 158 0.62 -7.48 -15.65
C TYR A 158 0.14 -6.85 -14.35
N PHE A 159 0.89 -6.97 -13.26
CA PHE A 159 0.53 -6.38 -11.97
C PHE A 159 0.42 -4.84 -12.05
N SER A 160 1.34 -4.18 -12.75
CA SER A 160 1.29 -2.72 -12.97
C SER A 160 0.03 -2.29 -13.71
N ILE A 161 -0.39 -3.06 -14.71
CA ILE A 161 -1.61 -2.80 -15.46
C ILE A 161 -2.85 -3.04 -14.60
N ILE A 162 -2.83 -4.02 -13.68
CA ILE A 162 -3.90 -4.20 -12.70
C ILE A 162 -4.03 -2.95 -11.82
N LYS A 163 -2.93 -2.47 -11.22
CA LYS A 163 -2.93 -1.24 -10.40
C LYS A 163 -3.49 -0.04 -11.16
N PHE A 164 -3.06 0.14 -12.41
CA PHE A 164 -3.59 1.17 -13.30
C PHE A 164 -5.11 1.04 -13.52
N LEU A 165 -5.60 -0.17 -13.84
CA LEU A 165 -7.01 -0.40 -14.11
C LEU A 165 -7.88 -0.29 -12.86
N VAL A 166 -7.36 -0.64 -11.67
CA VAL A 166 -8.04 -0.39 -10.39
C VAL A 166 -8.28 1.11 -10.18
N ASP A 167 -7.27 1.95 -10.42
CA ASP A 167 -7.46 3.40 -10.31
C ASP A 167 -8.45 3.94 -11.37
N VAL A 168 -8.44 3.37 -12.58
CA VAL A 168 -9.45 3.68 -13.61
C VAL A 168 -10.87 3.30 -13.15
N ILE A 169 -11.05 2.14 -12.51
CA ILE A 169 -12.34 1.70 -11.96
C ILE A 169 -12.85 2.74 -10.95
N GLU A 170 -11.99 3.19 -10.04
CA GLU A 170 -12.34 4.14 -8.98
C GLU A 170 -12.66 5.53 -9.52
N LYS A 171 -11.77 6.08 -10.37
CA LYS A 171 -11.88 7.46 -10.84
C LYS A 171 -12.96 7.65 -11.88
N PHE A 172 -13.23 6.63 -12.69
CA PHE A 172 -14.13 6.74 -13.84
C PHE A 172 -15.34 5.80 -13.77
N ASN A 173 -15.56 5.14 -12.62
CA ASN A 173 -16.68 4.25 -12.34
C ASN A 173 -16.87 3.19 -13.45
N GLN A 174 -15.83 2.39 -13.70
CA GLN A 174 -15.82 1.33 -14.73
C GLN A 174 -15.80 -0.08 -14.12
N PRO A 175 -16.82 -0.49 -13.36
CA PRO A 175 -16.78 -1.72 -12.56
C PRO A 175 -16.73 -3.01 -13.40
N ASN A 176 -17.08 -2.95 -14.68
CA ASN A 176 -16.93 -4.05 -15.64
C ASN A 176 -15.47 -4.44 -15.91
N LEU A 177 -14.50 -3.56 -15.61
CA LEU A 177 -13.09 -3.88 -15.78
C LEU A 177 -12.61 -4.92 -14.77
N ILE A 178 -13.27 -5.08 -13.62
CA ILE A 178 -12.96 -6.11 -12.62
C ILE A 178 -13.00 -7.51 -13.24
N ASP A 179 -14.11 -7.81 -13.93
CA ASP A 179 -14.30 -9.10 -14.59
C ASP A 179 -13.25 -9.32 -15.69
N TRP A 180 -12.98 -8.27 -16.47
CA TRP A 180 -11.99 -8.33 -17.54
C TRP A 180 -10.56 -8.55 -17.02
N ILE A 181 -10.17 -7.88 -15.94
CA ILE A 181 -8.86 -8.09 -15.29
C ILE A 181 -8.73 -9.54 -14.85
N PHE A 182 -9.75 -10.05 -14.15
CA PHE A 182 -9.74 -11.41 -13.63
C PHE A 182 -9.69 -12.47 -14.74
N GLU A 183 -10.42 -12.30 -15.83
CA GLU A 183 -10.43 -13.27 -16.93
C GLU A 183 -9.21 -13.18 -17.85
N LYS A 184 -8.67 -11.97 -18.09
CA LYS A 184 -7.70 -11.72 -19.17
C LYS A 184 -6.29 -11.41 -18.68
N ILE A 185 -6.12 -10.91 -17.46
CA ILE A 185 -4.80 -10.56 -16.93
C ILE A 185 -4.34 -11.59 -15.90
N ILE A 186 -5.11 -11.79 -14.84
CA ILE A 186 -4.69 -12.59 -13.67
C ILE A 186 -4.18 -14.00 -14.03
N PRO A 187 -4.81 -14.77 -14.93
CA PRO A 187 -4.35 -16.11 -15.30
C PRO A 187 -2.97 -16.13 -15.98
N ASN A 188 -2.50 -15.00 -16.50
CA ASN A 188 -1.21 -14.87 -17.18
C ASN A 188 -0.06 -14.53 -16.23
N ILE A 189 -0.34 -14.24 -14.95
CA ILE A 189 0.67 -13.90 -13.94
C ILE A 189 1.31 -15.19 -13.43
N LYS A 190 2.55 -15.45 -13.86
CA LYS A 190 3.29 -16.68 -13.51
C LYS A 190 4.03 -16.62 -12.17
N SER A 191 4.14 -15.45 -11.55
CA SER A 191 4.74 -15.30 -10.22
C SER A 191 3.66 -15.55 -9.18
N LYS A 192 3.85 -16.57 -8.31
CA LYS A 192 2.90 -16.92 -7.24
C LYS A 192 2.62 -15.71 -6.32
N TYR A 193 3.67 -14.99 -5.96
CA TYR A 193 3.57 -13.79 -5.13
C TYR A 193 2.78 -12.66 -5.81
N LEU A 194 3.12 -12.30 -7.06
CA LEU A 194 2.39 -11.22 -7.77
C LEU A 194 0.97 -11.64 -8.15
N TYR A 195 0.73 -12.93 -8.34
CA TYR A 195 -0.62 -13.48 -8.56
C TYR A 195 -1.50 -13.27 -7.33
N GLU A 196 -0.98 -13.58 -6.14
CA GLU A 196 -1.67 -13.33 -4.88
C GLU A 196 -1.92 -11.83 -4.65
N LEU A 197 -0.90 -10.99 -4.82
CA LEU A 197 -1.08 -9.54 -4.71
C LEU A 197 -2.13 -9.01 -5.70
N ALA A 198 -2.15 -9.53 -6.92
CA ALA A 198 -3.17 -9.16 -7.91
C ALA A 198 -4.58 -9.53 -7.45
N LEU A 199 -4.76 -10.72 -6.87
CA LEU A 199 -6.05 -11.13 -6.30
C LEU A 199 -6.45 -10.24 -5.11
N LEU A 200 -5.50 -9.88 -4.24
CA LEU A 200 -5.78 -8.97 -3.12
C LEU A 200 -6.22 -7.57 -3.58
N GLU A 201 -5.63 -7.04 -4.66
CA GLU A 201 -6.12 -5.80 -5.28
C GLU A 201 -7.56 -5.96 -5.80
N MET A 202 -7.92 -7.14 -6.33
CA MET A 202 -9.30 -7.42 -6.76
C MET A 202 -10.27 -7.56 -5.59
N VAL A 203 -9.86 -8.17 -4.47
CA VAL A 203 -10.65 -8.21 -3.23
C VAL A 203 -10.91 -6.79 -2.73
N ASP A 204 -9.86 -5.98 -2.60
CA ASP A 204 -9.91 -4.62 -2.10
C ASP A 204 -10.87 -3.75 -2.93
N ILE A 205 -10.71 -3.70 -4.26
CA ILE A 205 -11.59 -2.89 -5.11
C ILE A 205 -13.03 -3.41 -5.08
N SER A 206 -13.24 -4.73 -5.13
CA SER A 206 -14.58 -5.33 -5.15
C SER A 206 -15.35 -5.04 -3.88
N LEU A 207 -14.70 -5.10 -2.71
CA LEU A 207 -15.30 -4.71 -1.44
C LEU A 207 -15.64 -3.22 -1.44
N ARG A 208 -14.70 -2.34 -1.84
CA ARG A 208 -14.92 -0.89 -1.87
C ARG A 208 -16.10 -0.47 -2.74
N ILE A 209 -16.30 -1.13 -3.89
CA ILE A 209 -17.44 -0.88 -4.77
C ILE A 209 -18.65 -1.78 -4.49
N LYS A 210 -18.66 -2.50 -3.36
CA LYS A 210 -19.75 -3.35 -2.86
C LYS A 210 -20.18 -4.49 -3.80
N ARG A 211 -19.24 -5.05 -4.58
CA ARG A 211 -19.42 -6.27 -5.36
C ARG A 211 -19.00 -7.50 -4.56
N PHE A 212 -19.76 -7.84 -3.53
CA PHE A 212 -19.41 -8.91 -2.59
C PHE A 212 -19.23 -10.29 -3.23
N GLU A 213 -20.08 -10.67 -4.19
CA GLU A 213 -19.93 -11.96 -4.91
C GLU A 213 -18.59 -12.08 -5.65
N LYS A 214 -18.08 -10.96 -6.17
CA LYS A 214 -16.76 -10.92 -6.82
C LYS A 214 -15.65 -10.99 -5.79
N ALA A 215 -15.77 -10.25 -4.68
CA ALA A 215 -14.84 -10.36 -3.56
C ALA A 215 -14.76 -11.80 -3.02
N GLU A 216 -15.90 -12.47 -2.81
CA GLU A 216 -16.00 -13.90 -2.42
C GLU A 216 -15.19 -14.79 -3.37
N THR A 217 -15.40 -14.62 -4.68
CA THR A 217 -14.67 -15.35 -5.71
C THR A 217 -13.16 -15.14 -5.56
N TYR A 218 -12.71 -13.90 -5.42
CA TYR A 218 -11.28 -13.60 -5.34
C TYR A 218 -10.64 -14.08 -4.03
N ILE A 219 -11.35 -13.97 -2.91
CA ILE A 219 -10.93 -14.54 -1.63
C ILE A 219 -10.76 -16.06 -1.77
N PHE A 220 -11.70 -16.76 -2.42
CA PHE A 220 -11.55 -18.18 -2.68
C PHE A 220 -10.26 -18.50 -3.46
N TYR A 221 -9.93 -17.73 -4.50
CA TYR A 221 -8.67 -17.93 -5.25
C TYR A 221 -7.42 -17.60 -4.43
N VAL A 222 -7.48 -16.62 -3.51
CA VAL A 222 -6.38 -16.35 -2.57
C VAL A 222 -6.18 -17.55 -1.65
N LEU A 223 -7.26 -18.06 -1.04
CA LEU A 223 -7.21 -19.22 -0.14
C LEU A 223 -6.69 -20.47 -0.87
N LYS A 224 -7.10 -20.68 -2.12
CA LYS A 224 -6.55 -21.75 -2.96
C LYS A 224 -5.04 -21.59 -3.20
N ASN A 225 -4.57 -20.38 -3.48
CA ASN A 225 -3.14 -20.11 -3.64
C ASN A 225 -2.33 -20.36 -2.35
N ILE A 226 -2.97 -20.10 -1.19
CA ILE A 226 -2.42 -20.43 0.13
C ILE A 226 -2.28 -21.94 0.29
N ASP A 227 -3.34 -22.70 -0.04
CA ASP A 227 -3.34 -24.17 0.02
C ASP A 227 -2.28 -24.80 -0.90
N ASP A 228 -1.90 -24.11 -1.98
CA ASP A 228 -0.83 -24.56 -2.88
C ASP A 228 0.59 -24.39 -2.28
N TYR A 229 0.76 -23.82 -1.09
CA TYR A 229 2.07 -23.79 -0.42
C TYR A 229 2.35 -25.12 0.29
N PRO A 230 3.59 -25.65 0.23
CA PRO A 230 3.97 -26.80 1.04
C PRO A 230 3.77 -26.50 2.53
N LYS A 231 3.33 -27.49 3.32
CA LYS A 231 3.19 -27.34 4.78
C LYS A 231 4.49 -26.96 5.49
N SER A 232 5.66 -27.21 4.89
CA SER A 232 6.95 -26.75 5.40
C SER A 232 7.18 -25.23 5.27
N GLU A 233 6.40 -24.55 4.44
CA GLU A 233 6.48 -23.11 4.20
C GLU A 233 5.44 -22.33 5.04
N GLN A 234 5.27 -22.70 6.31
CA GLN A 234 4.31 -22.06 7.22
C GLN A 234 4.46 -20.53 7.27
N TYR A 235 5.68 -20.01 7.18
CA TYR A 235 5.91 -18.57 7.10
C TYR A 235 5.18 -17.92 5.91
N ASN A 236 5.23 -18.54 4.73
CA ASN A 236 4.56 -18.02 3.54
C ASN A 236 3.05 -18.09 3.70
N ILE A 237 2.53 -19.22 4.21
CA ILE A 237 1.11 -19.42 4.50
C ILE A 237 0.59 -18.33 5.45
N MET A 238 1.26 -18.10 6.59
CA MET A 238 0.84 -17.10 7.56
C MET A 238 0.96 -15.68 7.03
N ASN A 239 2.01 -15.38 6.25
CA ASN A 239 2.16 -14.07 5.63
C ASN A 239 1.04 -13.80 4.60
N SER A 240 0.62 -14.81 3.84
CA SER A 240 -0.50 -14.70 2.90
C SER A 240 -1.83 -14.48 3.62
N PHE A 241 -2.12 -15.23 4.69
CA PHE A 241 -3.29 -14.97 5.54
C PHE A 241 -3.27 -13.55 6.13
N LYS A 242 -2.12 -13.12 6.65
CA LYS A 242 -1.93 -11.78 7.20
C LYS A 242 -2.25 -10.69 6.17
N GLN A 243 -1.82 -10.85 4.93
CA GLN A 243 -2.12 -9.88 3.87
C GLN A 243 -3.61 -9.87 3.51
N LEU A 244 -4.25 -11.03 3.45
CA LEU A 244 -5.69 -11.16 3.21
C LEU A 244 -6.51 -10.47 4.32
N VAL A 245 -6.25 -10.82 5.58
CA VAL A 245 -6.92 -10.24 6.76
C VAL A 245 -6.72 -8.73 6.78
N LYS A 246 -5.49 -8.25 6.59
CA LYS A 246 -5.18 -6.82 6.56
C LYS A 246 -5.94 -6.10 5.44
N THR A 247 -6.06 -6.70 4.27
CA THR A 247 -6.78 -6.12 3.12
C THR A 247 -8.26 -5.94 3.46
N ILE A 248 -8.90 -6.99 3.98
CA ILE A 248 -10.31 -6.96 4.38
C ILE A 248 -10.54 -5.90 5.45
N LEU A 249 -9.76 -5.94 6.54
CA LEU A 249 -9.90 -4.99 7.64
C LEU A 249 -9.67 -3.55 7.23
N LYS A 250 -8.70 -3.31 6.34
CA LYS A 250 -8.44 -1.97 5.81
C LYS A 250 -9.71 -1.45 5.14
N VAL A 251 -10.36 -2.24 4.29
CA VAL A 251 -11.57 -1.80 3.57
C VAL A 251 -12.73 -1.56 4.53
N GLU A 252 -13.00 -2.49 5.45
CA GLU A 252 -14.09 -2.37 6.43
C GLU A 252 -13.95 -1.11 7.28
N LYS A 253 -12.73 -0.83 7.79
CA LYS A 253 -12.46 0.35 8.61
C LYS A 253 -12.52 1.65 7.82
N THR A 254 -12.07 1.66 6.56
CA THR A 254 -11.97 2.90 5.77
C THR A 254 -13.24 3.26 5.01
N HIS A 255 -14.08 2.28 4.71
CA HIS A 255 -15.28 2.46 3.90
C HIS A 255 -16.58 2.13 4.65
N GLU A 256 -16.51 1.72 5.93
CA GLU A 256 -17.66 1.35 6.76
C GLU A 256 -18.54 0.31 6.07
N ILE A 257 -17.90 -0.75 5.59
CA ILE A 257 -18.55 -1.84 4.86
C ILE A 257 -18.58 -3.07 5.75
N GLU A 258 -19.74 -3.73 5.84
CA GLU A 258 -19.85 -5.09 6.36
C GLU A 258 -19.67 -6.08 5.19
N ARG A 259 -18.78 -7.06 5.36
CA ARG A 259 -18.59 -8.15 4.40
C ARG A 259 -19.76 -9.14 4.46
N SER A 260 -19.94 -9.94 3.41
CA SER A 260 -21.03 -10.92 3.36
C SER A 260 -20.76 -12.11 4.29
N SER A 261 -21.84 -12.75 4.75
CA SER A 261 -21.77 -13.97 5.58
C SER A 261 -21.00 -15.12 4.90
N LYS A 262 -21.04 -15.19 3.56
CA LYS A 262 -20.25 -16.17 2.80
C LYS A 262 -18.74 -15.90 2.89
N ILE A 263 -18.32 -14.64 2.88
CA ILE A 263 -16.91 -14.29 3.13
C ILE A 263 -16.52 -14.73 4.54
N ASP A 264 -17.40 -14.50 5.53
CA ASP A 264 -17.14 -14.92 6.90
C ASP A 264 -16.96 -16.43 7.00
N ILE A 265 -17.85 -17.21 6.40
CA ILE A 265 -17.78 -18.68 6.40
C ILE A 265 -16.45 -19.16 5.79
N LEU A 266 -16.08 -18.65 4.61
CA LEU A 266 -14.84 -19.04 3.93
C LEU A 266 -13.59 -18.78 4.79
N LEU A 267 -13.53 -17.62 5.45
CA LEU A 267 -12.40 -17.25 6.30
C LEU A 267 -12.37 -18.05 7.59
N LYS A 268 -13.52 -18.24 8.25
CA LYS A 268 -13.65 -19.03 9.48
C LYS A 268 -13.20 -20.46 9.26
N GLU A 269 -13.74 -21.13 8.24
CA GLU A 269 -13.42 -22.52 7.94
C GLU A 269 -11.93 -22.70 7.68
N LYS A 270 -11.34 -21.84 6.83
CA LYS A 270 -9.92 -21.94 6.49
C LYS A 270 -9.00 -21.61 7.66
N LEU A 271 -9.26 -20.55 8.43
CA LEU A 271 -8.42 -20.23 9.58
C LEU A 271 -8.48 -21.31 10.65
N LEU A 272 -9.64 -21.92 10.90
CA LEU A 272 -9.77 -23.02 11.85
C LEU A 272 -9.05 -24.29 11.38
N GLU A 273 -9.14 -24.63 10.09
CA GLU A 273 -8.41 -25.75 9.49
C GLU A 273 -6.91 -25.63 9.79
N TYR A 274 -6.30 -24.50 9.43
CA TYR A 274 -4.88 -24.27 9.69
C TYR A 274 -4.55 -24.14 11.19
N GLY A 275 -5.47 -23.62 12.01
CA GLY A 275 -5.27 -23.49 13.45
C GLY A 275 -5.14 -24.84 14.16
N GLN A 276 -5.85 -25.85 13.65
CA GLN A 276 -5.78 -27.22 14.15
C GLN A 276 -4.57 -27.98 13.61
N GLU A 277 -4.20 -27.76 12.35
CA GLU A 277 -3.09 -28.47 11.69
C GLU A 277 -1.70 -27.94 12.02
N ALA A 278 -1.56 -26.66 12.40
CA ALA A 278 -0.26 -26.09 12.72
C ALA A 278 0.40 -26.85 13.89
N GLU A 279 1.68 -27.20 13.77
CA GLU A 279 2.42 -27.85 14.88
C GLU A 279 3.06 -26.81 15.80
N ASP A 280 3.62 -25.74 15.20
CA ASP A 280 4.27 -24.65 15.92
C ASP A 280 3.25 -23.76 16.64
N ILE A 281 3.51 -23.51 17.92
CA ILE A 281 2.69 -22.66 18.78
C ILE A 281 2.65 -21.22 18.25
N ASP A 282 3.73 -20.71 17.68
CA ASP A 282 3.79 -19.32 17.18
C ASP A 282 2.84 -19.12 16.00
N TYR A 283 2.64 -20.14 15.16
CA TYR A 283 1.66 -20.08 14.06
C TYR A 283 0.23 -20.26 14.57
N LYS A 284 0.00 -21.11 15.58
CA LYS A 284 -1.32 -21.19 16.24
C LYS A 284 -1.72 -19.85 16.86
N ILE A 285 -0.79 -19.17 17.52
CA ILE A 285 -1.01 -17.83 18.08
C ILE A 285 -1.37 -16.84 16.97
N GLN A 286 -0.63 -16.82 15.86
CA GLN A 286 -0.96 -15.94 14.71
C GLN A 286 -2.37 -16.18 14.17
N ILE A 287 -2.81 -17.43 14.11
CA ILE A 287 -4.17 -17.77 13.66
C ILE A 287 -5.23 -17.26 14.66
N VAL A 288 -4.99 -17.39 15.96
CA VAL A 288 -5.84 -16.79 16.99
C VAL A 288 -5.94 -15.28 16.80
N GLU A 289 -4.82 -14.61 16.54
CA GLU A 289 -4.79 -13.18 16.27
C GLU A 289 -5.56 -12.82 15.00
N PHE A 290 -5.45 -13.59 13.93
CA PHE A 290 -6.24 -13.38 12.71
C PHE A 290 -7.74 -13.54 12.93
N LEU A 291 -8.15 -14.54 13.72
CA LEU A 291 -9.56 -14.74 14.10
C LEU A 291 -10.06 -13.55 14.93
N GLU A 292 -9.28 -13.08 15.90
CA GLU A 292 -9.60 -11.89 16.70
C GLU A 292 -9.69 -10.62 15.85
N ASP A 293 -8.72 -10.42 14.95
CA ASP A 293 -8.65 -9.28 14.03
C ASP A 293 -9.91 -9.23 13.15
N LEU A 294 -10.38 -10.38 12.66
CA LEU A 294 -11.63 -10.52 11.90
C LEU A 294 -12.88 -10.52 12.77
N ASN A 295 -12.75 -10.33 14.08
CA ASN A 295 -13.85 -10.26 15.05
C ASN A 295 -14.62 -11.59 15.23
N TYR A 296 -13.93 -12.72 15.07
CA TYR A 296 -14.41 -14.07 15.42
C TYR A 296 -13.96 -14.45 16.83
N ILE A 297 -14.47 -13.70 17.81
CA ILE A 297 -13.97 -13.72 19.18
C ILE A 297 -14.17 -15.08 19.87
N GLU A 298 -15.28 -15.77 19.63
CA GLU A 298 -15.54 -17.07 20.28
C GLU A 298 -14.61 -18.15 19.72
N LEU A 299 -14.43 -18.15 18.39
CA LEU A 299 -13.51 -19.07 17.72
C LEU A 299 -12.06 -18.82 18.14
N ALA A 300 -11.64 -17.55 18.19
CA ALA A 300 -10.32 -17.16 18.69
C ALA A 300 -10.13 -17.63 20.15
N TYR A 301 -11.13 -17.41 21.01
CA TYR A 301 -11.07 -17.80 22.41
C TYR A 301 -10.95 -19.31 22.59
N LYS A 302 -11.76 -20.08 21.85
CA LYS A 302 -11.74 -21.55 21.90
C LYS A 302 -10.37 -22.08 21.49
N LEU A 303 -9.83 -21.61 20.37
CA LEU A 303 -8.51 -22.03 19.91
C LEU A 303 -7.41 -21.62 20.90
N ALA A 304 -7.46 -20.41 21.45
CA ALA A 304 -6.51 -19.95 22.47
C ALA A 304 -6.55 -20.80 23.75
N LYS A 305 -7.75 -21.23 24.16
CA LYS A 305 -7.94 -22.14 25.30
C LYS A 305 -7.37 -23.52 25.03
N ASP A 306 -7.62 -24.07 23.84
CA ASP A 306 -7.09 -25.36 23.45
C ASP A 306 -5.55 -25.34 23.40
N ILE A 307 -4.95 -24.24 22.92
CA ILE A 307 -3.49 -24.03 23.01
C ILE A 307 -3.06 -23.99 24.48
N GLN A 308 -3.75 -23.21 25.32
CA GLN A 308 -3.39 -23.03 26.74
C GLN A 308 -3.36 -24.37 27.51
N VAL A 309 -4.34 -25.24 27.28
CA VAL A 309 -4.48 -26.53 27.99
C VAL A 309 -3.40 -27.52 27.58
N ASN A 310 -3.02 -27.50 26.29
CA ASN A 310 -2.04 -28.45 25.75
C ASN A 310 -0.58 -27.96 25.90
N LEU A 311 -0.36 -26.72 26.34
CA LEU A 311 0.96 -26.15 26.52
C LEU A 311 1.57 -26.59 27.87
N PRO A 312 2.83 -27.06 27.91
CA PRO A 312 3.53 -27.30 29.16
C PRO A 312 3.61 -26.02 30.00
N SER A 313 3.44 -26.14 31.32
CA SER A 313 3.47 -25.01 32.26
C SER A 313 4.79 -24.23 32.26
N GLU A 314 5.88 -24.86 31.81
CA GLU A 314 7.22 -24.30 31.71
C GLU A 314 7.49 -23.64 30.34
N SER A 315 6.56 -23.71 29.40
CA SER A 315 6.73 -23.12 28.08
C SER A 315 6.90 -21.61 28.15
N VAL A 316 7.89 -21.09 27.43
CA VAL A 316 8.18 -19.64 27.33
C VAL A 316 6.96 -18.84 26.82
N ARG A 317 6.07 -19.49 26.05
CA ARG A 317 4.86 -18.89 25.47
C ARG A 317 3.63 -18.94 26.39
N ILE A 318 3.69 -19.61 27.56
CA ILE A 318 2.51 -19.83 28.41
C ILE A 318 1.87 -18.51 28.88
N GLU A 319 2.68 -17.51 29.22
CA GLU A 319 2.19 -16.24 29.73
C GLU A 319 1.58 -15.38 28.61
N GLU A 320 2.11 -15.49 27.39
CA GLU A 320 1.54 -14.86 26.20
C GLU A 320 0.15 -15.43 25.90
N VAL A 321 0.02 -16.75 25.85
CA VAL A 321 -1.27 -17.42 25.63
C VAL A 321 -2.27 -17.08 26.73
N ARG A 322 -1.84 -17.03 28.00
CA ARG A 322 -2.71 -16.60 29.12
C ARG A 322 -3.23 -15.18 28.95
N LYS A 323 -2.39 -14.24 28.46
CA LYS A 323 -2.81 -12.87 28.17
C LYS A 323 -3.84 -12.82 27.05
N ILE A 324 -3.62 -13.57 25.98
CA ILE A 324 -4.55 -13.67 24.85
C ILE A 324 -5.91 -14.21 25.31
N VAL A 325 -5.92 -15.32 26.07
CA VAL A 325 -7.15 -15.90 26.62
C VAL A 325 -7.91 -14.92 27.51
N ARG A 326 -7.21 -14.18 28.39
CA ARG A 326 -7.86 -13.16 29.24
C ARG A 326 -8.45 -12.01 28.42
N ARG A 327 -7.70 -11.52 27.43
CA ARG A 327 -8.15 -10.46 26.50
C ARG A 327 -9.43 -10.88 25.78
N LEU A 328 -9.42 -12.07 25.17
CA LEU A 328 -10.55 -12.63 24.43
C LEU A 328 -11.75 -12.93 25.33
N HIS A 329 -11.55 -13.40 26.57
CA HIS A 329 -12.66 -13.62 27.50
C HIS A 329 -13.41 -12.34 27.86
N SER A 330 -12.70 -11.21 27.90
CA SER A 330 -13.30 -9.89 28.18
C SER A 330 -13.81 -9.16 26.93
N ALA A 331 -13.55 -9.69 25.73
CA ALA A 331 -13.94 -9.05 24.49
C ALA A 331 -15.45 -9.23 24.22
N PRO A 332 -16.13 -8.23 23.62
CA PRO A 332 -17.54 -8.34 23.30
C PRO A 332 -17.77 -9.46 22.28
N ILE A 333 -18.71 -10.36 22.58
CA ILE A 333 -19.11 -11.45 21.67
C ILE A 333 -19.83 -10.86 20.46
N THR A 334 -19.37 -11.24 19.28
CA THR A 334 -19.79 -10.67 18.00
C THR A 334 -20.41 -11.71 17.05
N GLU A 335 -20.34 -12.99 17.41
CA GLU A 335 -20.78 -14.11 16.56
C GLU A 335 -22.31 -14.35 16.57
N GLN A 336 -23.09 -13.59 17.34
CA GLN A 336 -24.57 -13.68 17.38
C GLN A 336 -25.29 -12.90 16.27
N LYS A 337 -24.66 -12.62 15.12
CA LYS A 337 -25.37 -12.00 13.98
C LYS A 337 -26.13 -12.99 13.07
N ASP A 338 -25.96 -14.30 13.25
CA ASP A 338 -26.58 -15.33 12.40
C ASP A 338 -27.66 -16.17 13.13
N VAL A 339 -28.60 -15.51 13.82
CA VAL A 339 -29.92 -16.10 14.08
C VAL A 339 -30.98 -15.02 13.88
N MET A 340 -31.29 -14.70 12.61
CA MET A 340 -32.64 -14.35 12.13
C MET A 340 -32.74 -14.41 10.61
#